data_AF-A0A8S4GRQ3-F1
#
_entry.id   AF-A0A8S4GRQ3-F1
#
_cell.length_a   1.000
_cell.length_b   1.000
_cell.length_c   1.000
_cell.angle_alpha   90.00
_cell.angle_beta   90.00
_cell.angle_gamma   90.00
#
_symmetry.space_group_name_H-M   'P 1'
#
loop_
_entity.id
_entity.type
_entity.pdbx_description
1 polymer ?
#
loop_
_entity_poly.entity_id
_entity_poly.type
_entity_poly.pdbx_seq_one_letter_code
_entity_poly.pdbx_strand_id
1 'polypeptide(L)'
;MSGGGNLLRRSFVPVLVFVGIVVAALYIQRNSTFHSGFATYMVRTSNSGEGTEDAEDVRAAATSSSPQLPPSVPLSAVIHTVYDEVTAGCVDVALESIARASVFPAETILLVDGIDLEDPEHVKVARTYMTEHNWEERIPGIHAIFRPGTHSRHDNMNYGSAVASQPYVTLLHGDDVAHPDRWRLLYEAFQERPHVGLLLARHTVAYGLEANTFQEPFPSDHGPTFVYDGEWISDHYAKFFAGGGDFMPCCWDFEAPETFSRGEAQNGWMAFRQDVRDAVVFRDTNGPAEDAAFVSDTVRHGFVANVLDESLGLYRVRDNGQKICR
;
A
#
# COMPACT_ATOMS: atom_id res chain seq x y z
N MET A 1 47.84 -62.31 -0.03
CA MET A 1 48.21 -61.52 -1.22
C MET A 1 46.96 -60.83 -1.73
N SER A 2 47.00 -59.50 -1.85
CA SER A 2 46.10 -58.55 -2.57
C SER A 2 44.58 -58.70 -2.35
N GLY A 3 43.83 -57.76 -1.74
CA GLY A 3 44.07 -56.33 -1.53
C GLY A 3 43.43 -55.49 -2.64
N GLY A 4 42.19 -55.05 -2.43
CA GLY A 4 41.47 -54.06 -3.25
C GLY A 4 40.01 -54.00 -2.77
N GLY A 5 39.40 -52.89 -2.39
CA GLY A 5 39.76 -51.49 -2.50
C GLY A 5 38.44 -50.71 -2.49
N ASN A 6 37.75 -50.70 -1.34
CA ASN A 6 36.49 -49.98 -1.14
C ASN A 6 36.77 -48.48 -0.99
N LEU A 7 36.71 -47.74 -2.10
CA LEU A 7 36.98 -46.30 -2.14
C LEU A 7 35.96 -45.59 -3.03
N LEU A 8 34.68 -45.58 -2.65
CA LEU A 8 33.66 -44.77 -3.36
C LEU A 8 32.46 -44.33 -2.48
N ARG A 9 32.64 -44.19 -1.16
CA ARG A 9 31.55 -43.78 -0.24
C ARG A 9 31.85 -42.60 0.68
N ARG A 10 32.78 -41.69 0.32
CA ARG A 10 33.14 -40.56 1.20
C ARG A 10 33.14 -39.16 0.59
N SER A 11 32.53 -38.93 -0.57
CA SER A 11 32.61 -37.62 -1.25
C SER A 11 31.28 -36.92 -1.56
N PHE A 12 30.13 -37.47 -1.16
CA PHE A 12 28.83 -36.86 -1.50
C PHE A 12 28.24 -35.90 -0.46
N VAL A 13 28.75 -35.91 0.78
CA VAL A 13 28.30 -34.97 1.82
C VAL A 13 28.85 -33.55 1.64
N PRO A 14 30.13 -33.32 1.27
CA PRO A 14 30.63 -31.94 1.16
C PRO A 14 30.05 -31.19 -0.05
N VAL A 15 29.60 -31.89 -1.11
CA VAL A 15 29.02 -31.25 -2.30
C VAL A 15 27.61 -30.69 -2.02
N LEU A 16 26.78 -31.40 -1.25
CA LEU A 16 25.44 -30.91 -0.87
C LEU A 16 25.51 -29.74 0.11
N VAL A 17 26.49 -29.74 1.02
CA VAL A 17 26.72 -28.60 1.93
C VAL A 17 27.24 -27.39 1.16
N PHE A 18 28.11 -27.58 0.16
CA PHE A 18 28.60 -26.48 -0.69
C PHE A 18 27.50 -25.87 -1.57
N VAL A 19 26.62 -26.68 -2.15
CA VAL A 19 25.47 -26.20 -2.94
C VAL A 19 24.46 -25.48 -2.04
N GLY A 20 24.20 -25.98 -0.83
CA GLY A 20 23.33 -25.30 0.14
C GLY A 20 23.87 -23.94 0.60
N ILE A 21 25.19 -23.83 0.83
CA ILE A 21 25.84 -22.56 1.21
C ILE A 21 25.87 -21.59 0.03
N VAL A 22 26.07 -22.05 -1.21
CA VAL A 22 26.04 -21.18 -2.40
C VAL A 22 24.63 -20.70 -2.71
N VAL A 23 23.59 -21.52 -2.54
CA VAL A 23 22.19 -21.08 -2.71
C VAL A 23 21.77 -20.13 -1.59
N ALA A 24 22.16 -20.37 -0.34
CA ALA A 24 21.93 -19.44 0.76
C ALA A 24 22.70 -18.12 0.57
N ALA A 25 23.94 -18.17 0.08
CA ALA A 25 24.73 -16.99 -0.24
C ALA A 25 24.13 -16.22 -1.42
N LEU A 26 23.59 -16.87 -2.45
CA LEU A 26 22.90 -16.21 -3.56
C LEU A 26 21.52 -15.67 -3.15
N TYR A 27 20.82 -16.31 -2.21
CA TYR A 27 19.58 -15.81 -1.63
C TYR A 27 19.83 -14.58 -0.73
N ILE A 28 20.87 -14.64 0.11
CA ILE A 28 21.33 -13.50 0.91
C ILE A 28 21.88 -12.40 0.00
N GLN A 29 22.58 -12.73 -1.09
CA GLN A 29 23.11 -11.74 -2.03
C GLN A 29 22.01 -11.07 -2.85
N ARG A 30 20.96 -11.82 -3.25
CA ARG A 30 19.75 -11.27 -3.89
C ARG A 30 18.97 -10.36 -2.95
N ASN A 31 18.88 -10.71 -1.66
CA ASN A 31 18.25 -9.86 -0.64
C ASN A 31 19.16 -8.71 -0.14
N SER A 32 20.49 -8.84 -0.24
CA SER A 32 21.43 -7.79 0.18
C SER A 32 21.71 -6.77 -0.92
N THR A 33 21.54 -7.13 -2.20
CA THR A 33 21.54 -6.16 -3.32
C THR A 33 20.31 -5.25 -3.32
N PHE A 34 19.29 -5.54 -2.51
CA PHE A 34 18.18 -4.61 -2.25
C PHE A 34 18.61 -3.39 -1.39
N HIS A 35 19.84 -3.38 -0.86
CA HIS A 35 20.35 -2.32 0.03
C HIS A 35 21.63 -1.63 -0.45
N SER A 36 22.10 -1.89 -1.68
CA SER A 36 23.29 -1.22 -2.22
C SER A 36 23.01 -0.59 -3.58
N GLY A 37 22.60 0.69 -3.58
CA GLY A 37 22.71 1.54 -4.78
C GLY A 37 21.53 2.44 -5.14
N PHE A 38 20.50 2.59 -4.31
CA PHE A 38 19.43 3.55 -4.60
C PHE A 38 19.72 4.89 -3.92
N ALA A 39 19.94 5.92 -4.74
CA ALA A 39 19.88 7.30 -4.28
C ALA A 39 18.41 7.63 -3.93
N THR A 40 17.99 7.28 -2.72
CA THR A 40 16.73 7.76 -2.15
C THR A 40 16.91 9.24 -1.85
N TYR A 41 16.28 10.11 -2.65
CA TYR A 41 16.12 11.51 -2.30
C TYR A 41 14.98 11.61 -1.28
N MET A 42 15.30 11.46 0.01
CA MET A 42 14.43 11.99 1.05
C MET A 42 14.65 13.50 1.10
N VAL A 43 13.68 14.28 0.63
CA VAL A 43 13.66 15.72 0.87
C VAL A 43 13.20 15.91 2.32
N ARG A 44 14.13 16.19 3.24
CA ARG A 44 13.83 16.73 4.56
C ARG A 44 14.17 18.21 4.57
N THR A 45 13.17 19.07 4.69
CA THR A 45 13.35 20.51 4.86
C THR A 45 13.40 20.83 6.35
N SER A 46 14.58 21.22 6.86
CA SER A 46 14.74 21.74 8.22
C SER A 46 14.68 23.28 8.17
N ASN A 47 13.66 23.87 8.78
CA ASN A 47 13.60 25.31 9.01
C ASN A 47 14.57 25.69 10.14
N SER A 48 15.76 26.18 9.81
CA SER A 48 16.66 26.87 10.76
C SER A 48 16.68 28.36 10.45
N GLY A 49 15.79 29.11 11.10
CA GLY A 49 15.86 30.57 11.15
C GLY A 49 16.61 31.00 12.41
N GLU A 50 17.88 31.41 12.26
CA GLU A 50 18.59 32.23 13.24
C GLU A 50 18.37 33.72 12.91
N GLY A 51 17.97 34.49 13.92
CA GLY A 51 17.88 35.94 13.88
C GLY A 51 17.56 36.48 15.29
N THR A 52 18.60 36.97 15.96
CA THR A 52 18.60 37.51 17.33
C THR A 52 18.13 38.97 17.42
N GLU A 53 17.32 39.23 18.47
CA GLU A 53 17.25 40.41 19.37
C GLU A 53 16.94 41.81 18.74
N ASP A 54 15.99 42.64 19.21
CA ASP A 54 15.79 43.09 20.59
C ASP A 54 14.45 43.86 20.82
N ALA A 55 14.05 43.95 22.10
CA ALA A 55 13.21 44.96 22.78
C ALA A 55 11.66 44.92 22.73
N GLU A 56 11.11 44.27 23.77
CA GLU A 56 10.16 44.79 24.79
C GLU A 56 8.72 45.26 24.44
N ASP A 57 7.77 44.56 25.09
CA ASP A 57 6.59 45.09 25.79
C ASP A 57 5.26 45.25 25.02
N VAL A 58 4.46 44.17 24.98
CA VAL A 58 3.05 44.18 25.45
C VAL A 58 2.70 42.78 25.98
N ARG A 59 2.47 42.69 27.30
CA ARG A 59 1.77 41.57 27.93
C ARG A 59 0.32 41.49 27.42
N ALA A 60 0.10 40.67 26.40
CA ALA A 60 -1.17 39.98 26.21
C ALA A 60 -0.88 38.49 26.39
N ALA A 61 -1.50 37.88 27.40
CA ALA A 61 -1.49 36.44 27.57
C ALA A 61 -2.30 35.80 26.44
N ALA A 62 -1.70 35.75 25.24
CA ALA A 62 -2.04 34.75 24.25
C ALA A 62 -1.51 33.44 24.83
N THR A 63 -2.41 32.61 25.33
CA THR A 63 -2.16 31.17 25.44
C THR A 63 -1.74 30.73 24.04
N SER A 64 -0.42 30.69 23.79
CA SER A 64 0.14 30.06 22.61
C SER A 64 -0.10 28.57 22.75
N SER A 65 -1.33 28.15 22.46
CA SER A 65 -1.57 26.75 22.14
C SER A 65 -0.69 26.48 20.94
N SER A 66 0.40 25.74 21.15
CA SER A 66 1.12 25.13 20.05
C SER A 66 0.07 24.53 19.12
N PRO A 67 0.16 24.74 17.79
CA PRO A 67 -0.81 24.20 16.85
C PRO A 67 -1.00 22.72 17.19
N GLN A 68 -2.20 22.37 17.69
CA GLN A 68 -2.50 20.97 17.91
C GLN A 68 -2.49 20.35 16.52
N LEU A 69 -1.53 19.46 16.29
CA LEU A 69 -1.56 18.62 15.10
C LEU A 69 -2.94 17.97 15.06
N PRO A 70 -3.56 17.90 13.87
CA PRO A 70 -4.86 17.26 13.75
C PRO A 70 -4.76 15.80 14.24
N PRO A 71 -5.87 15.23 14.73
CA PRO A 71 -5.87 13.87 15.24
C PRO A 71 -5.33 12.91 14.17
N SER A 72 -4.49 11.96 14.60
CA SER A 72 -3.94 10.93 13.74
C SER A 72 -4.09 9.52 14.34
N VAL A 73 -4.11 8.52 13.46
CA VAL A 73 -4.13 7.09 13.81
C VAL A 73 -2.82 6.41 13.42
N PRO A 74 -2.35 5.40 14.18
CA PRO A 74 -1.07 4.72 13.92
C PRO A 74 -1.16 3.78 12.71
N LEU A 75 -1.34 4.36 11.53
CA LEU A 75 -1.56 3.70 10.26
C LEU A 75 -0.79 4.46 9.16
N SER A 76 -0.12 3.71 8.28
CA SER A 76 0.56 4.23 7.09
C SER A 76 -0.36 4.10 5.88
N ALA A 77 -0.64 5.21 5.22
CA ALA A 77 -1.32 5.23 3.92
C ALA A 77 -0.27 5.25 2.81
N VAL A 78 -0.19 4.17 2.01
CA VAL A 78 0.72 4.07 0.87
C VAL A 78 -0.08 4.36 -0.40
N ILE A 79 0.19 5.51 -1.00
CA ILE A 79 -0.39 5.90 -2.28
C ILE A 79 0.57 5.47 -3.37
N HIS A 80 0.18 4.51 -4.20
CA HIS A 80 1.04 4.03 -5.27
C HIS A 80 0.56 4.56 -6.63
N THR A 81 1.49 5.07 -7.41
CA THR A 81 1.23 5.72 -8.71
C THR A 81 2.44 5.63 -9.63
N VAL A 82 2.31 6.12 -10.86
CA VAL A 82 3.39 6.25 -11.85
C VAL A 82 3.56 7.71 -12.27
N TYR A 83 4.72 8.05 -12.81
CA TYR A 83 5.08 9.40 -13.23
C TYR A 83 4.06 10.04 -14.19
N ASP A 84 3.58 9.26 -15.17
CA ASP A 84 2.59 9.74 -16.14
C ASP A 84 1.28 10.16 -15.46
N GLU A 85 0.88 9.46 -14.39
CA GLU A 85 -0.32 9.79 -13.62
C GLU A 85 -0.11 11.07 -12.76
N VAL A 86 1.11 11.31 -12.28
CA VAL A 86 1.46 12.57 -11.58
C VAL A 86 1.38 13.75 -12.55
N THR A 87 2.02 13.64 -13.72
CA THR A 87 2.05 14.73 -14.71
C THR A 87 0.67 14.98 -15.34
N ALA A 88 -0.18 13.96 -15.40
CA ALA A 88 -1.59 14.10 -15.80
C ALA A 88 -2.49 14.72 -14.71
N GLY A 89 -1.98 14.97 -13.50
CA GLY A 89 -2.75 15.51 -12.37
C GLY A 89 -3.74 14.51 -11.77
N CYS A 90 -3.59 13.22 -12.04
CA CYS A 90 -4.48 12.18 -11.52
C CYS A 90 -4.33 11.99 -10.02
N VAL A 91 -3.08 12.07 -9.55
CA VAL A 91 -2.68 11.89 -8.16
C VAL A 91 -3.28 12.95 -7.24
N ASP A 92 -3.52 14.14 -7.77
CA ASP A 92 -4.10 15.25 -7.03
C ASP A 92 -5.46 14.85 -6.44
N VAL A 93 -6.25 14.04 -7.13
CA VAL A 93 -7.57 13.61 -6.63
C VAL A 93 -7.45 12.75 -5.37
N ALA A 94 -6.50 11.80 -5.35
CA ALA A 94 -6.24 10.99 -4.17
C ALA A 94 -5.73 11.85 -3.00
N LEU A 95 -4.78 12.74 -3.26
CA LEU A 95 -4.22 13.64 -2.25
C LEU A 95 -5.25 14.63 -1.70
N GLU A 96 -6.08 15.22 -2.57
CA GLU A 96 -7.21 16.06 -2.19
C GLU A 96 -8.18 15.31 -1.28
N SER A 97 -8.45 14.04 -1.54
CA SER A 97 -9.33 13.22 -0.68
C SER A 97 -8.73 12.99 0.72
N ILE A 98 -7.42 12.80 0.81
CA ILE A 98 -6.70 12.64 2.08
C ILE A 98 -6.66 13.97 2.85
N ALA A 99 -6.44 15.09 2.15
CA ALA A 99 -6.44 16.42 2.77
C ALA A 99 -7.79 16.81 3.41
N ARG A 100 -8.88 16.12 3.03
CA ARG A 100 -10.23 16.28 3.61
C ARG A 100 -10.58 15.24 4.67
N ALA A 101 -9.64 14.37 5.07
CA ALA A 101 -9.91 13.32 6.03
C ALA A 101 -10.33 13.88 7.40
N SER A 102 -11.23 13.19 8.08
CA SER A 102 -11.68 13.56 9.43
C SER A 102 -10.59 13.32 10.49
N VAL A 103 -9.73 12.33 10.23
CA VAL A 103 -8.56 11.94 11.03
C VAL A 103 -7.46 11.53 10.06
N PHE A 104 -6.21 11.93 10.29
CA PHE A 104 -5.12 11.61 9.36
C PHE A 104 -4.47 10.25 9.67
N PRO A 105 -3.93 9.54 8.66
CA PRO A 105 -2.93 8.53 8.94
C PRO A 105 -1.70 9.20 9.59
N ALA A 106 -1.01 8.51 10.49
CA ALA A 106 0.23 9.01 11.09
C ALA A 106 1.34 9.21 10.05
N GLU A 107 1.26 8.49 8.94
CA GLU A 107 2.21 8.52 7.84
C GLU A 107 1.48 8.40 6.50
N THR A 108 1.78 9.29 5.55
CA THR A 108 1.34 9.14 4.16
C THR A 108 2.56 9.03 3.26
N ILE A 109 2.66 7.96 2.48
CA ILE A 109 3.76 7.71 1.56
C ILE A 109 3.23 7.83 0.14
N LEU A 110 3.60 8.89 -0.57
CA LEU A 110 3.36 9.00 -2.00
C LEU A 110 4.49 8.32 -2.76
N LEU A 111 4.21 7.16 -3.33
CA LEU A 111 5.17 6.37 -4.09
C LEU A 111 4.96 6.53 -5.59
N VAL A 112 5.86 7.25 -6.25
CA VAL A 112 5.82 7.53 -7.69
C VAL A 112 6.89 6.72 -8.40
N ASP A 113 6.45 5.85 -9.32
CA ASP A 113 7.35 5.01 -10.11
C ASP A 113 7.50 5.50 -11.56
N GLY A 114 8.53 5.04 -12.29
CA GLY A 114 8.73 5.43 -13.68
C GLY A 114 9.51 6.73 -13.88
N ILE A 115 10.33 7.12 -12.91
CA ILE A 115 11.16 8.34 -13.04
C ILE A 115 12.39 8.03 -13.90
N ASP A 116 12.59 8.79 -14.97
CA ASP A 116 13.87 8.82 -15.68
C ASP A 116 14.80 9.85 -15.01
N LEU A 117 15.93 9.40 -14.47
CA LEU A 117 16.89 10.29 -13.82
C LEU A 117 17.77 11.05 -14.82
N GLU A 118 17.79 10.62 -16.09
CA GLU A 118 18.51 11.29 -17.16
C GLU A 118 17.68 12.42 -17.79
N ASP A 119 16.35 12.40 -17.60
CA ASP A 119 15.45 13.47 -18.04
C ASP A 119 15.36 14.60 -17.00
N PRO A 120 15.82 15.83 -17.33
CA PRO A 120 15.74 16.97 -16.43
C PRO A 120 14.31 17.34 -16.00
N GLU A 121 13.30 17.10 -16.83
CA GLU A 121 11.90 17.41 -16.49
C GLU A 121 11.36 16.40 -15.47
N HIS A 122 11.70 15.12 -15.58
CA HIS A 122 11.37 14.11 -14.56
C HIS A 122 12.01 14.48 -13.20
N VAL A 123 13.29 14.85 -13.20
CA VAL A 123 14.00 15.26 -11.98
C VAL A 123 13.40 16.54 -11.39
N LYS A 124 12.97 17.49 -12.23
CA LYS A 124 12.30 18.71 -11.78
C LYS A 124 10.98 18.38 -11.10
N VAL A 125 10.09 17.61 -11.74
CA VAL A 125 8.79 17.20 -11.17
C VAL A 125 9.00 16.47 -9.83
N ALA A 126 9.95 15.53 -9.77
CA ALA A 126 10.27 14.81 -8.54
C ALA A 126 10.73 15.71 -7.39
N ARG A 127 11.32 16.87 -7.70
CA ARG A 127 11.78 17.85 -6.69
C ARG A 127 10.71 18.86 -6.31
N THR A 128 9.83 19.23 -7.22
CA THR A 128 8.94 20.39 -7.03
C THR A 128 7.49 20.02 -6.73
N TYR A 129 7.01 18.84 -7.15
CA TYR A 129 5.59 18.47 -7.05
C TYR A 129 5.00 18.67 -5.64
N MET A 130 5.68 18.19 -4.60
CA MET A 130 5.21 18.33 -3.21
C MET A 130 5.11 19.79 -2.76
N THR A 131 6.08 20.62 -3.15
CA THR A 131 6.16 22.03 -2.75
C THR A 131 5.23 22.92 -3.58
N GLU A 132 5.15 22.71 -4.89
CA GLU A 132 4.31 23.51 -5.80
C GLU A 132 2.81 23.35 -5.48
N HIS A 133 2.40 22.17 -5.03
CA HIS A 133 1.02 21.87 -4.62
C HIS A 133 0.79 22.02 -3.10
N ASN A 134 1.85 22.37 -2.36
CA ASN A 134 1.81 22.56 -0.91
C ASN A 134 1.23 21.36 -0.13
N TRP A 135 1.57 20.14 -0.54
CA TRP A 135 0.99 18.94 0.06
C TRP A 135 1.43 18.72 1.51
N GLU A 136 2.67 19.10 1.85
CA GLU A 136 3.24 18.94 3.20
C GLU A 136 2.51 19.76 4.27
N GLU A 137 1.96 20.92 3.90
CA GLU A 137 1.15 21.73 4.81
C GLU A 137 -0.29 21.21 4.94
N ARG A 138 -0.77 20.46 3.94
CA ARG A 138 -2.16 20.01 3.84
C ARG A 138 -2.38 18.60 4.38
N ILE A 139 -1.36 17.75 4.32
CA ILE A 139 -1.41 16.35 4.74
C ILE A 139 -0.28 16.11 5.74
N PRO A 140 -0.57 16.11 7.05
CA PRO A 140 0.41 15.82 8.08
C PRO A 140 1.12 14.48 7.85
N GLY A 141 2.46 14.49 7.96
CA GLY A 141 3.27 13.28 7.83
C GLY A 141 3.38 12.74 6.40
N ILE A 142 2.94 13.48 5.39
CA ILE A 142 3.16 13.09 4.00
C ILE A 142 4.64 13.22 3.62
N HIS A 143 5.11 12.28 2.82
CA HIS A 143 6.37 12.39 2.10
C HIS A 143 6.28 11.61 0.78
N ALA A 144 7.06 12.05 -0.21
CA ALA A 144 7.09 11.42 -1.52
C ALA A 144 8.39 10.62 -1.73
N ILE A 145 8.27 9.48 -2.39
CA ILE A 145 9.38 8.65 -2.85
C ILE A 145 9.25 8.49 -4.36
N PHE A 146 10.20 9.07 -5.08
CA PHE A 146 10.31 9.03 -6.53
C PHE A 146 11.30 7.93 -6.94
N ARG A 147 10.80 6.86 -7.58
CA ARG A 147 11.59 5.67 -7.91
C ARG A 147 12.06 5.69 -9.37
N PRO A 148 13.36 5.42 -9.61
CA PRO A 148 13.90 5.42 -10.96
C PRO A 148 13.54 4.15 -11.73
N GLY A 149 13.19 4.30 -13.00
CA GLY A 149 12.80 3.20 -13.89
C GLY A 149 11.37 2.71 -13.69
N THR A 150 10.91 1.81 -14.56
CA THR A 150 9.57 1.23 -14.50
C THR A 150 9.61 -0.11 -13.79
N HIS A 151 8.88 -0.21 -12.69
CA HIS A 151 8.69 -1.45 -11.95
C HIS A 151 7.29 -2.01 -12.20
N SER A 152 7.14 -3.28 -11.87
CA SER A 152 5.82 -3.90 -11.86
C SER A 152 4.97 -3.29 -10.74
N ARG A 153 3.64 -3.35 -10.89
CA ARG A 153 2.71 -2.86 -9.87
C ARG A 153 2.91 -3.55 -8.51
N HIS A 154 3.13 -4.87 -8.50
CA HIS A 154 3.36 -5.62 -7.27
C HIS A 154 4.66 -5.21 -6.59
N ASP A 155 5.75 -4.98 -7.34
CA ASP A 155 7.01 -4.48 -6.78
C ASP A 155 6.83 -3.10 -6.14
N ASN A 156 5.98 -2.26 -6.72
CA ASN A 156 5.70 -0.94 -6.18
C ASN A 156 4.92 -1.02 -4.86
N MET A 157 3.90 -1.87 -4.79
CA MET A 157 3.15 -2.09 -3.55
C MET A 157 4.00 -2.73 -2.46
N ASN A 158 4.84 -3.71 -2.80
CA ASN A 158 5.80 -4.30 -1.86
C ASN A 158 6.75 -3.26 -1.30
N TYR A 159 7.35 -2.43 -2.17
CA TYR A 159 8.27 -1.38 -1.76
C TYR A 159 7.59 -0.37 -0.83
N GLY A 160 6.43 0.15 -1.24
CA GLY A 160 5.67 1.12 -0.44
C GLY A 160 5.26 0.57 0.92
N SER A 161 4.84 -0.69 0.96
CA SER A 161 4.51 -1.36 2.23
C SER A 161 5.75 -1.56 3.11
N ALA A 162 6.89 -1.93 2.52
CA ALA A 162 8.14 -2.19 3.25
C ALA A 162 8.73 -0.94 3.91
N VAL A 163 8.56 0.23 3.29
CA VAL A 163 9.04 1.50 3.86
C VAL A 163 8.08 2.09 4.91
N ALA A 164 6.84 1.59 4.99
CA ALA A 164 5.86 2.00 5.99
C ALA A 164 6.35 1.72 7.41
N SER A 165 6.20 2.70 8.30
CA SER A 165 6.70 2.65 9.67
C SER A 165 5.64 2.32 10.72
N GLN A 166 4.36 2.41 10.37
CA GLN A 166 3.25 2.23 11.29
C GLN A 166 2.84 0.75 11.42
N PRO A 167 2.22 0.34 12.54
CA PRO A 167 1.80 -1.05 12.77
C PRO A 167 0.71 -1.56 11.82
N TYR A 168 -0.04 -0.64 11.20
CA TYR A 168 -1.02 -0.94 10.15
C TYR A 168 -0.65 -0.20 8.87
N VAL A 169 -0.83 -0.87 7.74
CA VAL A 169 -0.57 -0.33 6.40
C VAL A 169 -1.84 -0.45 5.57
N THR A 170 -2.18 0.56 4.80
CA THR A 170 -3.26 0.50 3.81
C THR A 170 -2.77 1.06 2.48
N LEU A 171 -3.30 0.51 1.40
CA LEU A 171 -2.95 0.95 0.05
C LEU A 171 -4.05 1.86 -0.50
N LEU A 172 -3.66 2.80 -1.36
CA LEU A 172 -4.54 3.62 -2.19
C LEU A 172 -3.89 3.79 -3.58
N HIS A 173 -4.66 3.66 -4.67
CA HIS A 173 -4.13 4.01 -5.99
C HIS A 173 -4.15 5.53 -6.18
N GLY A 174 -3.21 6.07 -6.94
CA GLY A 174 -3.12 7.52 -7.20
C GLY A 174 -4.37 8.13 -7.85
N ASP A 175 -5.22 7.35 -8.52
CA ASP A 175 -6.42 7.83 -9.20
C ASP A 175 -7.73 7.57 -8.44
N ASP A 176 -7.67 6.99 -7.23
CA ASP A 176 -8.85 6.68 -6.40
C ASP A 176 -9.16 7.81 -5.39
N VAL A 177 -10.36 7.79 -4.82
CA VAL A 177 -10.81 8.75 -3.80
C VAL A 177 -11.01 8.03 -2.48
N ALA A 178 -10.39 8.49 -1.40
CA ALA A 178 -10.67 7.97 -0.06
C ALA A 178 -11.92 8.63 0.57
N HIS A 179 -12.70 7.85 1.31
CA HIS A 179 -13.73 8.38 2.20
C HIS A 179 -13.10 9.20 3.35
N PRO A 180 -13.67 10.34 3.79
CA PRO A 180 -13.12 11.17 4.86
C PRO A 180 -12.81 10.40 6.15
N ASP A 181 -13.69 9.46 6.52
CA ASP A 181 -13.54 8.60 7.71
C ASP A 181 -12.73 7.32 7.49
N ARG A 182 -12.18 7.08 6.30
CA ARG A 182 -11.52 5.80 5.96
C ARG A 182 -10.49 5.38 7.01
N TRP A 183 -9.59 6.29 7.36
CA TRP A 183 -8.44 5.98 8.23
C TRP A 183 -8.89 5.68 9.66
N ARG A 184 -9.86 6.44 10.15
CA ARG A 184 -10.50 6.23 11.46
C ARG A 184 -11.17 4.86 11.50
N LEU A 185 -12.02 4.54 10.53
CA LEU A 185 -12.78 3.29 10.48
C LEU A 185 -11.88 2.06 10.33
N LEU A 186 -10.84 2.13 9.49
CA LEU A 186 -9.85 1.05 9.38
C LEU A 186 -9.11 0.81 10.70
N TYR A 187 -8.69 1.89 11.38
CA TYR A 187 -7.99 1.77 12.65
C TYR A 187 -8.90 1.22 13.75
N GLU A 188 -10.12 1.75 13.89
CA GLU A 188 -11.13 1.26 14.84
C GLU A 188 -11.40 -0.24 14.62
N ALA A 189 -11.55 -0.69 13.38
CA ALA A 189 -11.75 -2.11 13.06
C ALA A 189 -10.58 -2.99 13.55
N PHE A 190 -9.32 -2.55 13.41
CA PHE A 190 -8.18 -3.28 13.97
C PHE A 190 -8.14 -3.23 15.50
N GLN A 191 -8.57 -2.14 16.13
CA GLN A 191 -8.63 -2.04 17.60
C GLN A 191 -9.70 -2.96 18.18
N GLU A 192 -10.87 -3.05 17.54
CA GLU A 192 -11.95 -3.94 17.94
C GLU A 192 -11.59 -5.42 17.70
N ARG A 193 -10.78 -5.69 16.68
CA ARG A 193 -10.44 -7.05 16.25
C ARG A 193 -8.92 -7.24 16.08
N PRO A 194 -8.15 -7.25 17.18
CA PRO A 194 -6.69 -7.31 17.12
C PRO A 194 -6.14 -8.63 16.53
N HIS A 195 -6.97 -9.66 16.43
CA HIS A 195 -6.63 -10.95 15.80
C HIS A 195 -6.71 -10.91 14.26
N VAL A 196 -7.38 -9.91 13.67
CA VAL A 196 -7.47 -9.77 12.21
C VAL A 196 -6.15 -9.24 11.67
N GLY A 197 -5.55 -9.98 10.72
CA GLY A 197 -4.32 -9.61 10.02
C GLY A 197 -4.56 -8.71 8.82
N LEU A 198 -5.65 -8.96 8.09
CA LEU A 198 -6.00 -8.29 6.84
C LEU A 198 -7.47 -7.86 6.85
N LEU A 199 -7.71 -6.59 6.56
CA LEU A 199 -9.01 -5.99 6.34
C LEU A 199 -9.19 -5.64 4.86
N LEU A 200 -10.33 -6.02 4.29
CA LEU A 200 -10.77 -5.66 2.96
C LEU A 200 -11.96 -4.72 3.10
N ALA A 201 -11.80 -3.46 2.70
CA ALA A 201 -12.88 -2.49 2.68
C ALA A 201 -13.63 -2.56 1.34
N ARG A 202 -14.91 -2.16 1.36
CA ARG A 202 -15.65 -1.94 0.12
C ARG A 202 -15.31 -0.58 -0.47
N HIS A 203 -15.70 -0.42 -1.73
CA HIS A 203 -15.65 0.84 -2.44
C HIS A 203 -16.84 0.93 -3.39
N THR A 204 -17.14 2.16 -3.79
CA THR A 204 -18.13 2.43 -4.83
C THR A 204 -17.40 2.69 -6.14
N VAL A 205 -17.87 2.11 -7.24
CA VAL A 205 -17.31 2.40 -8.57
C VAL A 205 -17.98 3.66 -9.11
N ALA A 206 -17.18 4.68 -9.45
CA ALA A 206 -17.66 5.94 -10.03
C ALA A 206 -17.26 6.03 -11.51
N TYR A 207 -18.23 6.37 -12.37
CA TYR A 207 -18.05 6.44 -13.82
C TYR A 207 -18.02 7.88 -14.33
N GLY A 208 -17.18 8.15 -15.33
CA GLY A 208 -17.28 9.36 -16.16
C GLY A 208 -17.06 10.66 -15.39
N LEU A 209 -17.96 11.65 -15.61
CA LEU A 209 -17.88 12.96 -14.94
C LEU A 209 -18.11 12.86 -13.43
N GLU A 210 -18.93 11.90 -12.96
CA GLU A 210 -19.19 11.69 -11.54
C GLU A 210 -17.90 11.33 -10.78
N ALA A 211 -17.00 10.61 -11.44
CA ALA A 211 -15.69 10.30 -10.89
C ALA A 211 -14.80 11.54 -10.66
N ASN A 212 -15.08 12.68 -11.31
CA ASN A 212 -14.27 13.90 -11.19
C ASN A 212 -14.88 14.97 -10.26
N THR A 213 -16.16 14.83 -9.91
CA THR A 213 -16.93 15.89 -9.23
C THR A 213 -17.46 15.51 -7.86
N PHE A 214 -17.00 14.39 -7.29
CA PHE A 214 -17.60 13.87 -6.05
C PHE A 214 -17.34 14.80 -4.85
N GLN A 215 -18.32 15.67 -4.60
CA GLN A 215 -18.63 16.28 -3.33
C GLN A 215 -19.70 15.40 -2.68
N GLU A 216 -19.63 15.24 -1.36
CA GLU A 216 -20.56 14.47 -0.52
C GLU A 216 -22.05 14.53 -0.96
N PRO A 217 -22.86 13.50 -0.66
CA PRO A 217 -22.58 12.42 0.29
C PRO A 217 -22.10 11.13 -0.38
N PHE A 218 -21.25 10.38 0.33
CA PHE A 218 -21.08 8.96 0.04
C PHE A 218 -22.45 8.30 0.19
N PRO A 219 -22.95 7.58 -0.83
CA PRO A 219 -24.20 6.86 -0.68
C PRO A 219 -24.00 5.84 0.45
N SER A 220 -24.61 6.13 1.61
CA SER A 220 -24.74 5.19 2.72
C SER A 220 -25.79 4.15 2.31
N ASP A 221 -25.49 3.32 1.31
CA ASP A 221 -26.50 2.39 0.79
C ASP A 221 -26.78 1.24 1.76
N HIS A 222 -26.01 1.09 2.85
CA HIS A 222 -26.24 0.06 3.85
C HIS A 222 -26.22 0.65 5.27
N GLY A 223 -27.15 0.15 6.09
CA GLY A 223 -27.33 0.53 7.49
C GLY A 223 -26.16 0.08 8.39
N PRO A 224 -26.40 -0.17 9.69
CA PRO A 224 -25.34 -0.28 10.70
C PRO A 224 -24.20 -1.20 10.24
N THR A 225 -22.98 -0.67 10.25
CA THR A 225 -21.70 -1.32 9.95
C THR A 225 -21.76 -2.83 10.22
N PHE A 226 -22.07 -3.62 9.19
CA PHE A 226 -22.05 -5.07 9.29
C PHE A 226 -20.61 -5.52 9.11
N VAL A 227 -19.79 -5.37 10.15
CA VAL A 227 -18.48 -6.00 10.13
C VAL A 227 -18.73 -7.50 10.27
N TYR A 228 -18.72 -8.24 9.16
CA TYR A 228 -18.92 -9.68 9.15
C TYR A 228 -17.95 -10.30 10.18
N ASP A 229 -18.47 -10.92 11.23
CA ASP A 229 -17.64 -11.51 12.32
C ASP A 229 -17.22 -12.95 11.99
N GLY A 230 -17.24 -13.29 10.70
CA GLY A 230 -16.91 -14.62 10.27
C GLY A 230 -15.43 -14.72 10.01
N GLU A 231 -14.82 -15.76 10.57
CA GLU A 231 -13.82 -16.60 9.89
C GLU A 231 -14.27 -17.05 8.48
N TRP A 232 -15.36 -16.52 7.91
CA TRP A 232 -16.01 -16.89 6.66
C TRP A 232 -15.10 -16.76 5.45
N ILE A 233 -14.21 -15.75 5.38
CA ILE A 233 -13.20 -15.70 4.30
C ILE A 233 -12.24 -16.88 4.49
N SER A 234 -11.69 -17.07 5.70
CA SER A 234 -10.82 -18.20 6.00
C SER A 234 -11.50 -19.55 5.76
N ASP A 235 -12.78 -19.73 6.08
CA ASP A 235 -13.58 -20.94 5.89
C ASP A 235 -13.97 -21.16 4.43
N HIS A 236 -14.31 -20.09 3.71
CA HIS A 236 -14.63 -20.13 2.27
C HIS A 236 -13.38 -20.49 1.46
N TYR A 237 -12.25 -19.84 1.76
CA TYR A 237 -10.96 -20.17 1.18
C TYR A 237 -10.42 -21.52 1.68
N ALA A 238 -10.63 -21.93 2.94
CA ALA A 238 -10.22 -23.24 3.44
C ALA A 238 -11.03 -24.37 2.79
N LYS A 239 -12.34 -24.19 2.57
CA LYS A 239 -13.16 -25.12 1.78
C LYS A 239 -12.69 -25.20 0.33
N PHE A 240 -12.25 -24.08 -0.24
CA PHE A 240 -11.68 -24.01 -1.59
C PHE A 240 -10.33 -24.75 -1.70
N PHE A 241 -9.43 -24.58 -0.71
CA PHE A 241 -8.13 -25.26 -0.68
C PHE A 241 -8.20 -26.74 -0.27
N ALA A 242 -9.13 -27.11 0.60
CA ALA A 242 -9.35 -28.51 1.00
C ALA A 242 -9.82 -29.40 -0.17
N GLY A 243 -10.35 -28.81 -1.24
CA GLY A 243 -10.74 -29.51 -2.48
C GLY A 243 -9.57 -29.91 -3.39
N GLY A 244 -8.31 -29.67 -3.00
CA GLY A 244 -7.14 -29.98 -3.83
C GLY A 244 -6.99 -29.08 -5.05
N GLY A 245 -7.60 -27.89 -5.03
CA GLY A 245 -7.53 -26.93 -6.13
C GLY A 245 -6.12 -26.37 -6.28
N ASP A 246 -5.36 -26.90 -7.24
CA ASP A 246 -4.45 -26.08 -8.02
C ASP A 246 -5.22 -24.82 -8.43
N PHE A 247 -4.62 -23.65 -8.19
CA PHE A 247 -5.16 -22.32 -8.41
C PHE A 247 -5.97 -22.27 -9.72
N MET A 248 -7.29 -22.48 -9.64
CA MET A 248 -8.13 -22.53 -10.83
C MET A 248 -8.34 -21.07 -11.25
N PRO A 249 -7.86 -20.65 -12.43
CA PRO A 249 -8.04 -19.28 -12.92
C PRO A 249 -9.51 -18.91 -13.17
N CYS A 250 -10.44 -19.84 -12.96
CA CYS A 250 -11.82 -19.78 -13.43
C CYS A 250 -12.86 -19.54 -12.34
N CYS A 251 -12.47 -19.43 -11.06
CA CYS A 251 -13.41 -19.01 -10.00
C CYS A 251 -13.39 -17.49 -9.78
N TRP A 252 -12.42 -16.80 -10.40
CA TRP A 252 -12.51 -15.38 -10.73
C TRP A 252 -12.74 -15.28 -12.22
N ASP A 253 -14.00 -15.36 -12.61
CA ASP A 253 -14.36 -14.93 -13.94
C ASP A 253 -14.19 -13.40 -13.97
N PHE A 254 -13.06 -12.95 -14.53
CA PHE A 254 -12.76 -11.55 -14.87
C PHE A 254 -13.74 -10.98 -15.92
N GLU A 255 -14.73 -11.76 -16.37
CA GLU A 255 -15.87 -11.33 -17.19
C GLU A 255 -17.26 -11.48 -16.52
N ALA A 256 -17.42 -12.21 -15.40
CA ALA A 256 -18.71 -12.32 -14.69
C ALA A 256 -18.97 -11.17 -13.68
N PRO A 257 -20.07 -10.40 -13.81
CA PRO A 257 -20.38 -9.27 -12.93
C PRO A 257 -20.97 -9.61 -11.54
N GLU A 258 -21.35 -10.86 -11.26
CA GLU A 258 -22.39 -11.12 -10.25
C GLU A 258 -22.01 -11.98 -9.03
N THR A 259 -20.80 -12.51 -8.92
CA THR A 259 -20.43 -13.34 -7.77
C THR A 259 -19.09 -12.93 -7.17
N PHE A 260 -19.16 -12.24 -6.04
CA PHE A 260 -18.20 -12.25 -4.93
C PHE A 260 -16.72 -12.42 -5.36
N SER A 261 -16.07 -11.39 -5.91
CA SER A 261 -14.60 -11.45 -6.06
C SER A 261 -13.89 -10.19 -6.56
N ARG A 262 -14.58 -9.19 -7.13
CA ARG A 262 -13.87 -8.04 -7.73
C ARG A 262 -13.71 -6.82 -6.84
N GLY A 263 -14.72 -6.41 -6.09
CA GLY A 263 -14.65 -5.13 -5.36
C GLY A 263 -13.67 -5.17 -4.19
N GLU A 264 -13.75 -6.20 -3.36
CA GLU A 264 -13.11 -6.19 -2.03
C GLU A 264 -11.61 -6.53 -2.09
N ALA A 265 -11.17 -7.30 -3.09
CA ALA A 265 -9.77 -7.67 -3.27
C ALA A 265 -9.01 -6.71 -4.20
N GLN A 266 -9.59 -5.57 -4.60
CA GLN A 266 -8.89 -4.58 -5.42
C GLN A 266 -7.87 -3.79 -4.60
N ASN A 267 -6.70 -3.62 -5.20
CA ASN A 267 -5.67 -2.68 -4.77
C ASN A 267 -6.28 -1.30 -4.54
N GLY A 268 -5.94 -0.72 -3.40
CA GLY A 268 -6.52 0.53 -2.94
C GLY A 268 -7.57 0.35 -1.84
N TRP A 269 -8.01 -0.89 -1.56
CA TRP A 269 -9.10 -1.15 -0.61
C TRP A 269 -8.73 -2.14 0.49
N MET A 270 -7.45 -2.46 0.63
CA MET A 270 -6.95 -3.34 1.70
C MET A 270 -6.18 -2.55 2.75
N ALA A 271 -6.27 -3.04 3.99
CA ALA A 271 -5.40 -2.65 5.09
C ALA A 271 -4.91 -3.90 5.81
N PHE A 272 -3.67 -3.94 6.25
CA PHE A 272 -3.08 -5.10 6.88
C PHE A 272 -2.10 -4.71 7.97
N ARG A 273 -1.90 -5.63 8.91
CA ARG A 273 -0.91 -5.49 9.98
C ARG A 273 0.51 -5.65 9.45
N GLN A 274 1.45 -5.05 10.16
CA GLN A 274 2.87 -5.14 9.85
C GLN A 274 3.39 -6.58 9.78
N ASP A 275 2.89 -7.49 10.62
CA ASP A 275 3.29 -8.91 10.59
C ASP A 275 2.77 -9.66 9.35
N VAL A 276 1.64 -9.24 8.76
CA VAL A 276 1.20 -9.74 7.45
C VAL A 276 2.20 -9.32 6.37
N ARG A 277 2.59 -8.03 6.35
CA ARG A 277 3.58 -7.50 5.41
C ARG A 277 4.91 -8.24 5.50
N ASP A 278 5.38 -8.49 6.72
CA ASP A 278 6.68 -9.12 6.94
C ASP A 278 6.68 -10.61 6.52
N ALA A 279 5.50 -11.23 6.42
CA ALA A 279 5.33 -12.63 6.03
C ALA A 279 4.90 -12.83 4.57
N VAL A 280 4.21 -11.86 3.97
CA VAL A 280 3.53 -12.00 2.67
C VAL A 280 3.85 -10.83 1.76
N VAL A 281 4.16 -11.13 0.50
CA VAL A 281 4.47 -10.14 -0.54
C VAL A 281 3.47 -10.24 -1.68
N PHE A 282 3.19 -9.12 -2.33
CA PHE A 282 2.50 -9.09 -3.62
C PHE A 282 3.40 -9.76 -4.66
N ARG A 283 2.91 -10.79 -5.34
CA ARG A 283 3.69 -11.53 -6.34
C ARG A 283 3.25 -11.22 -7.75
N ASP A 284 4.18 -11.37 -8.69
CA ASP A 284 3.84 -11.36 -10.10
C ASP A 284 2.90 -12.53 -10.42
N THR A 285 1.75 -12.22 -11.02
CA THR A 285 0.80 -13.21 -11.49
C THR A 285 0.75 -13.32 -13.02
N ASN A 286 1.62 -12.58 -13.73
CA ASN A 286 1.56 -12.39 -15.19
C ASN A 286 0.16 -11.92 -15.65
N GLY A 287 -0.54 -11.14 -14.82
CA GLY A 287 -1.91 -10.69 -15.05
C GLY A 287 -2.44 -9.78 -13.92
N PRO A 288 -3.70 -9.32 -14.00
CA PRO A 288 -4.30 -8.36 -13.07
C PRO A 288 -4.81 -9.01 -11.76
N ALA A 289 -4.05 -9.94 -11.20
CA ALA A 289 -4.47 -10.77 -10.07
C ALA A 289 -3.52 -10.71 -8.86
N GLU A 290 -2.56 -9.78 -8.84
CA GLU A 290 -1.57 -9.64 -7.78
C GLU A 290 -2.19 -9.37 -6.40
N ASP A 291 -3.25 -8.56 -6.37
CA ASP A 291 -4.00 -8.12 -5.20
C ASP A 291 -4.61 -9.34 -4.50
N ALA A 292 -5.26 -10.16 -5.31
CA ALA A 292 -6.03 -11.27 -4.82
C ALA A 292 -5.14 -12.50 -4.56
N ALA A 293 -3.99 -12.59 -5.23
CA ALA A 293 -2.90 -13.47 -4.83
C ALA A 293 -2.35 -13.12 -3.45
N PHE A 294 -2.15 -11.82 -3.14
CA PHE A 294 -1.74 -11.36 -1.81
C PHE A 294 -2.77 -11.77 -0.74
N VAL A 295 -4.07 -11.51 -0.95
CA VAL A 295 -5.14 -11.94 -0.03
C VAL A 295 -5.09 -13.46 0.21
N SER A 296 -4.99 -14.24 -0.87
CA SER A 296 -4.91 -15.70 -0.78
C SER A 296 -3.67 -16.16 0.00
N ASP A 297 -2.53 -15.52 -0.22
CA ASP A 297 -1.28 -15.90 0.45
C ASP A 297 -1.30 -15.48 1.92
N THR A 298 -1.93 -14.35 2.28
CA THR A 298 -2.20 -13.97 3.67
C THR A 298 -2.98 -15.04 4.43
N VAL A 299 -4.07 -15.54 3.86
CA VAL A 299 -4.85 -16.61 4.49
C VAL A 299 -4.04 -17.91 4.61
N ARG A 300 -3.25 -18.26 3.59
CA ARG A 300 -2.37 -19.45 3.62
C ARG A 300 -1.28 -19.37 4.69
N HIS A 301 -0.82 -18.17 5.02
CA HIS A 301 0.14 -17.94 6.10
C HIS A 301 -0.53 -17.97 7.49
N GLY A 302 -1.84 -18.26 7.57
CA GLY A 302 -2.58 -18.43 8.82
C GLY A 302 -3.11 -17.13 9.42
N PHE A 303 -3.03 -16.02 8.69
CA PHE A 303 -3.64 -14.76 9.13
C PHE A 303 -5.14 -14.76 8.89
N VAL A 304 -5.89 -14.17 9.81
CA VAL A 304 -7.32 -13.93 9.64
C VAL A 304 -7.53 -12.74 8.71
N ALA A 305 -8.26 -12.95 7.62
CA ALA A 305 -8.74 -11.90 6.74
C ALA A 305 -10.22 -11.63 7.00
N ASN A 306 -10.62 -10.36 7.00
CA ASN A 306 -12.00 -9.94 7.22
C ASN A 306 -12.42 -8.82 6.26
N VAL A 307 -13.72 -8.69 6.01
CA VAL A 307 -14.30 -7.61 5.21
C VAL A 307 -14.94 -6.58 6.14
N LEU A 308 -14.58 -5.32 5.93
CA LEU A 308 -15.28 -4.18 6.47
C LEU A 308 -16.34 -3.77 5.45
N ASP A 309 -17.61 -4.06 5.77
CA ASP A 309 -18.78 -3.77 4.91
C ASP A 309 -19.14 -2.28 4.95
N GLU A 310 -18.17 -1.44 4.60
CA GLU A 310 -18.30 0.00 4.48
C GLU A 310 -17.59 0.45 3.21
N SER A 311 -18.25 1.30 2.42
CA SER A 311 -17.62 1.90 1.24
C SER A 311 -16.65 2.99 1.69
N LEU A 312 -15.36 2.67 1.71
CA LEU A 312 -14.32 3.57 2.20
C LEU A 312 -13.67 4.40 1.08
N GLY A 313 -14.34 4.53 -0.06
CA GLY A 313 -13.93 5.41 -1.13
C GLY A 313 -14.51 5.07 -2.49
N LEU A 314 -13.97 5.72 -3.52
CA LEU A 314 -14.39 5.57 -4.90
C LEU A 314 -13.28 4.98 -5.75
N TYR A 315 -13.62 3.92 -6.48
CA TYR A 315 -12.82 3.40 -7.57
C TYR A 315 -13.21 4.10 -8.86
N ARG A 316 -12.27 4.84 -9.47
CA ARG A 316 -12.57 5.76 -10.57
C ARG A 316 -12.34 5.12 -11.93
N VAL A 317 -13.38 5.09 -12.75
CA VAL A 317 -13.36 4.53 -14.11
C VAL A 317 -13.98 5.48 -15.13
N ARG A 318 -13.51 5.41 -16.36
CA ARG A 318 -14.11 6.07 -17.54
C ARG A 318 -15.40 5.34 -17.92
N ASP A 319 -16.24 6.01 -18.72
CA ASP A 319 -17.51 5.45 -19.21
C ASP A 319 -17.32 4.18 -20.06
N ASN A 320 -16.14 3.98 -20.64
CA ASN A 320 -15.78 2.78 -21.40
C ASN A 320 -15.18 1.66 -20.53
N GLY A 321 -15.21 1.80 -19.19
CA GLY A 321 -14.67 0.83 -18.24
C GLY A 321 -13.15 0.86 -18.07
N GLN A 322 -12.43 1.76 -18.78
CA GLN A 322 -11.00 1.94 -18.57
C GLN A 322 -10.71 2.79 -17.34
N LYS A 323 -9.54 2.66 -16.72
CA LYS A 323 -9.12 3.57 -15.65
C LYS A 323 -9.03 5.01 -16.18
N ILE A 324 -9.38 5.99 -15.35
CA ILE A 324 -9.37 7.40 -15.76
C ILE A 324 -7.98 7.86 -16.20
N CYS A 325 -6.95 7.26 -15.63
CA CYS A 325 -5.56 7.69 -15.81
C CYS A 325 -4.68 6.69 -16.56
N ARG A 326 -5.29 5.70 -17.23
CA ARG A 326 -4.59 4.75 -18.12
C ARG A 326 -5.19 4.69 -19.51
#